data_AF-A0AAW9JH28-F1
#
_entry.id   AF-A0AAW9JH28-F1
#
_cell.length_a   1.000
_cell.length_b   1.000
_cell.length_c   1.000
_cell.angle_alpha   90.00
_cell.angle_beta   90.00
_cell.angle_gamma   90.00
#
_symmetry.space_group_name_H-M   'P 1'
#
loop_
_entity.id
_entity.type
_entity.pdbx_description
1 polymer ?
#
loop_
_entity_poly.entity_id
_entity_poly.type
_entity_poly.pdbx_seq_one_letter_code
_entity_poly.pdbx_strand_id
1 'polypeptide(L)'
;MLRSRDKKIIQALDLFKCMTRDQIVRLLFSDVKNPITSANFVLKRLRRDGYIDAKIDEQPYIYFPEPSSVKKTSQKIKHYLAIVDFYIGICQCICQLKIRPHYN
;
A
#
# COMPACT_ATOMS: atom_id res chain seq x y z
N MET A 1 4.69 15.50 -12.31
CA MET A 1 5.44 15.79 -11.07
C MET A 1 4.89 14.94 -9.92
N LEU A 2 5.76 14.28 -9.16
CA LEU A 2 5.38 13.43 -8.02
C LEU A 2 4.88 14.27 -6.84
N ARG A 3 3.69 13.92 -6.33
CA ARG A 3 3.11 14.51 -5.11
C ARG A 3 3.68 13.82 -3.87
N SER A 4 3.48 14.43 -2.70
CA SER A 4 3.93 13.84 -1.41
C SER A 4 3.37 12.43 -1.19
N ARG A 5 2.07 12.19 -1.49
CA ARG A 5 1.45 10.85 -1.39
C ARG A 5 2.08 9.84 -2.35
N ASP A 6 2.46 10.28 -3.55
CA ASP A 6 3.09 9.41 -4.55
C ASP A 6 4.42 8.87 -4.05
N LYS A 7 5.24 9.76 -3.46
CA LYS A 7 6.53 9.40 -2.84
C LYS A 7 6.33 8.39 -1.70
N LYS A 8 5.29 8.56 -0.88
CA LYS A 8 4.95 7.62 0.20
C LYS A 8 4.56 6.24 -0.33
N ILE A 9 3.82 6.17 -1.44
CA ILE A 9 3.46 4.88 -2.08
C ILE A 9 4.73 4.17 -2.56
N ILE A 10 5.62 4.88 -3.26
CA ILE A 10 6.87 4.31 -3.78
C ILE A 10 7.74 3.80 -2.61
N GLN A 11 7.93 4.62 -1.58
CA GLN A 11 8.69 4.22 -0.38
C GLN A 11 8.08 3.00 0.34
N ALA A 12 6.75 2.93 0.44
CA ALA A 12 6.09 1.79 1.04
C ALA A 12 6.29 0.50 0.22
N LEU A 13 6.23 0.60 -1.11
CA LEU A 13 6.51 -0.52 -2.01
C LEU A 13 7.97 -0.97 -1.97
N ASP A 14 8.92 -0.04 -1.84
CA ASP A 14 10.34 -0.36 -1.65
C ASP A 14 10.59 -1.12 -0.34
N LEU A 15 9.89 -0.72 0.74
CA LEU A 15 9.99 -1.34 2.06
C LEU A 15 9.34 -2.73 2.09
N PHE A 16 8.07 -2.83 1.69
CA PHE A 16 7.26 -4.05 1.81
C PHE A 16 7.36 -4.99 0.60
N LYS A 17 8.04 -4.56 -0.46
CA LYS A 17 8.27 -5.29 -1.73
C LYS A 17 7.03 -5.43 -2.61
N CYS A 18 5.86 -5.62 -2.03
CA CYS A 18 4.59 -5.55 -2.74
C CYS A 18 3.43 -5.25 -1.81
N MET A 19 2.35 -4.69 -2.37
CA MET A 19 1.13 -4.38 -1.63
C MET A 19 -0.08 -4.51 -2.54
N THR A 20 -1.23 -4.92 -2.00
CA THR A 20 -2.50 -4.83 -2.73
C THR A 20 -3.00 -3.39 -2.79
N ARG A 21 -3.86 -3.09 -3.77
CA ARG A 21 -4.61 -1.82 -3.81
C ARG A 21 -5.25 -1.49 -2.45
N ASP A 22 -5.92 -2.47 -1.83
CA ASP A 22 -6.73 -2.23 -0.64
C ASP A 22 -5.86 -1.95 0.58
N GLN A 23 -4.68 -2.57 0.67
CA GLN A 23 -3.66 -2.23 1.69
C GLN A 23 -3.12 -0.81 1.50
N ILE A 24 -2.81 -0.41 0.26
CA ILE A 24 -2.38 0.96 -0.05
C ILE A 24 -3.47 1.97 0.34
N VAL A 25 -4.73 1.66 0.03
CA VAL A 25 -5.89 2.48 0.42
C VAL A 25 -5.96 2.66 1.93
N ARG A 26 -5.88 1.57 2.70
CA ARG A 26 -5.95 1.60 4.16
C ARG A 26 -4.83 2.46 4.79
N LEU A 27 -3.64 2.45 4.20
CA LEU A 27 -2.48 3.16 4.76
C LEU A 27 -2.38 4.63 4.34
N LEU A 28 -2.76 4.97 3.10
CA LEU A 28 -2.39 6.26 2.50
C LEU A 28 -3.57 7.09 1.99
N PHE A 29 -4.79 6.54 2.05
CA PHE A 29 -6.02 7.17 1.55
C PHE A 29 -7.16 7.15 2.58
N SER A 30 -6.89 6.92 3.87
CA SER A 30 -7.93 6.90 4.91
C SER A 30 -8.63 8.25 5.12
N ASP A 31 -8.01 9.34 4.67
CA ASP A 31 -8.45 10.73 4.85
C ASP A 31 -9.30 11.29 3.71
N VAL A 32 -9.53 10.51 2.64
CA VAL A 32 -10.23 11.00 1.43
C VAL A 32 -11.63 10.39 1.27
N LYS A 33 -12.56 11.19 0.71
CA LYS A 33 -13.98 10.81 0.53
C LYS A 33 -14.19 9.54 -0.31
N ASN A 34 -13.42 9.38 -1.38
CA ASN A 34 -13.54 8.27 -2.33
C ASN A 34 -12.19 7.52 -2.46
N PRO A 35 -11.78 6.78 -1.42
CA PRO A 35 -10.40 6.34 -1.27
C PRO A 35 -9.94 5.34 -2.34
N ILE A 36 -10.81 4.40 -2.72
CA ILE A 36 -10.52 3.40 -3.77
C ILE A 36 -10.34 4.10 -5.12
N THR A 37 -11.28 4.96 -5.51
CA THR A 37 -11.23 5.69 -6.77
C THR A 37 -9.99 6.58 -6.85
N SER A 38 -9.69 7.33 -5.79
CA SER A 38 -8.48 8.16 -5.71
C SER A 38 -7.20 7.33 -5.80
N ALA A 39 -7.13 6.19 -5.11
CA ALA A 39 -5.98 5.28 -5.18
C ALA A 39 -5.80 4.73 -6.60
N ASN A 40 -6.87 4.26 -7.25
CA ASN A 40 -6.79 3.75 -8.63
C ASN A 40 -6.24 4.79 -9.61
N PHE A 41 -6.67 6.06 -9.50
CA PHE A 41 -6.12 7.13 -10.35
C PHE A 41 -4.62 7.33 -10.12
N VAL A 42 -4.19 7.36 -8.86
CA VAL A 42 -2.76 7.54 -8.51
C VAL A 42 -1.94 6.34 -8.98
N LEU A 43 -2.39 5.11 -8.71
CA LEU A 43 -1.70 3.88 -9.08
C LEU A 43 -1.62 3.69 -10.59
N LYS A 44 -2.70 4.00 -11.33
CA LYS A 44 -2.70 3.98 -12.80
C LYS A 44 -1.69 4.97 -13.37
N ARG A 45 -1.63 6.19 -12.81
CA ARG A 45 -0.65 7.21 -13.22
C ARG A 45 0.78 6.78 -12.91
N LEU A 46 1.07 6.31 -11.70
CA LEU A 46 2.42 5.88 -11.31
C LEU A 46 2.93 4.73 -12.16
N ARG A 47 2.04 3.78 -12.50
CA ARG A 47 2.37 2.69 -13.42
C ARG A 47 2.64 3.18 -14.84
N ARG A 48 1.79 4.08 -15.36
CA ARG A 48 2.01 4.69 -16.68
C ARG A 48 3.34 5.44 -16.76
N ASP A 49 3.69 6.15 -15.69
CA ASP A 49 4.92 6.93 -15.61
C ASP A 49 6.16 6.09 -15.20
N GLY A 50 6.00 4.77 -15.02
CA GLY A 50 7.11 3.82 -14.83
C GLY A 50 7.69 3.72 -13.42
N TYR A 51 7.02 4.28 -12.40
CA TYR A 51 7.52 4.22 -11.00
C TYR A 51 7.19 2.91 -10.28
N ILE A 52 6.14 2.22 -10.73
CA ILE A 52 5.63 1.00 -10.12
C ILE A 52 5.13 0.05 -11.21
N ASP A 53 5.07 -1.23 -10.89
CA ASP A 53 4.45 -2.24 -11.75
C ASP A 53 3.30 -2.93 -11.02
N ALA A 54 2.47 -3.65 -11.75
CA ALA A 54 1.34 -4.39 -11.22
C ALA A 54 1.29 -5.83 -11.75
N LYS A 55 0.82 -6.72 -10.89
CA LYS A 55 0.36 -8.07 -11.18
C LYS A 55 -1.17 -8.04 -11.23
N ILE A 56 -1.73 -8.43 -12.39
CA ILE A 56 -3.13 -8.19 -12.77
C ILE A 56 -3.94 -9.48 -13.02
N ASP A 57 -3.31 -10.63 -12.83
CA ASP A 57 -3.91 -11.97 -12.90
C ASP A 57 -4.81 -12.28 -11.70
N GLU A 58 -4.69 -11.54 -10.60
CA GLU A 58 -5.52 -11.67 -9.41
C GLU A 58 -6.15 -10.34 -8.98
N GLN A 59 -7.32 -10.40 -8.34
CA GLN A 59 -8.01 -9.24 -7.78
C GLN A 59 -8.07 -9.34 -6.25
N PRO A 60 -7.74 -8.25 -5.52
CA PRO A 60 -7.25 -6.96 -6.00
C PRO A 60 -5.84 -7.04 -6.61
N TYR A 61 -5.53 -6.16 -7.58
CA TYR A 61 -4.18 -6.08 -8.17
C TYR A 61 -3.10 -5.87 -7.10
N ILE A 62 -1.95 -6.51 -7.31
CA ILE A 62 -0.77 -6.36 -6.47
C ILE A 62 0.23 -5.45 -7.17
N TYR A 63 0.70 -4.44 -6.44
CA TYR A 63 1.66 -3.46 -6.93
C TYR A 63 3.06 -3.74 -6.40
N PHE A 64 4.08 -3.40 -7.19
CA PHE A 64 5.50 -3.62 -6.94
C PHE A 64 6.28 -2.33 -7.22
N PRO A 65 7.41 -2.08 -6.55
CA PRO A 65 8.33 -1.01 -6.96
C PRO A 65 8.94 -1.35 -8.34
N GLU A 66 9.37 -0.33 -9.07
CA GLU A 66 10.14 -0.48 -10.31
C GLU A 66 11.55 0.12 -10.10
N PRO A 67 12.63 -0.67 -10.20
CA PRO A 67 12.67 -2.10 -10.54
C PRO A 67 12.19 -3.00 -9.40
N SER A 68 11.45 -4.06 -9.74
CA SER A 68 10.96 -5.00 -8.73
C SER A 68 12.09 -5.90 -8.21
N SER A 69 12.23 -5.95 -6.88
CA SER A 69 13.13 -6.89 -6.19
C SER A 69 12.53 -8.30 -6.03
N VAL A 70 11.25 -8.48 -6.36
CA VAL A 70 10.52 -9.76 -6.23
C VAL A 70 9.87 -10.12 -7.56
N LYS A 71 10.06 -11.36 -8.01
CA LYS A 71 9.37 -11.88 -9.20
C LYS A 71 7.87 -11.94 -8.94
N LYS A 72 7.05 -11.50 -9.91
CA LYS A 72 5.57 -11.53 -9.82
C LYS A 72 4.98 -12.93 -9.62
N THR A 73 5.71 -13.97 -9.99
CA THR A 73 5.33 -15.39 -9.79
C THR A 73 5.87 -15.98 -8.48
N SER A 74 6.54 -15.17 -7.65
CA SER A 74 7.14 -15.66 -6.41
C SER A 74 6.08 -16.12 -5.41
N GLN A 75 6.28 -17.30 -4.85
CA GLN A 75 5.49 -17.80 -3.72
C GLN A 75 5.62 -16.89 -2.48
N LYS A 76 6.68 -16.08 -2.39
CA LYS A 76 6.92 -15.16 -1.27
C LYS A 76 5.95 -13.97 -1.20
N ILE A 77 5.22 -13.69 -2.28
CA ILE A 77 4.25 -12.59 -2.32
C ILE A 77 3.26 -12.70 -1.18
N LYS A 78 2.72 -13.90 -0.90
CA LYS A 78 1.77 -14.11 0.20
C LYS A 78 2.35 -13.72 1.56
N HIS A 79 3.64 -13.98 1.79
CA HIS A 79 4.32 -13.61 3.03
C HIS A 79 4.49 -12.10 3.15
N TYR A 80 4.89 -11.42 2.08
CA TYR A 80 5.00 -9.96 2.07
C TYR A 80 3.65 -9.28 2.33
N LEU A 81 2.58 -9.75 1.68
CA LEU A 81 1.23 -9.23 1.94
C LEU A 81 0.81 -9.42 3.39
N ALA A 82 1.09 -10.58 4.00
CA ALA A 82 0.77 -10.83 5.40
C ALA A 82 1.53 -9.89 6.37
N ILE A 83 2.79 -9.54 6.06
CA ILE A 83 3.57 -8.56 6.83
C ILE A 83 2.90 -7.17 6.76
N VAL A 84 2.42 -6.78 5.58
CA VAL A 84 1.69 -5.51 5.41
C VAL A 84 0.40 -5.50 6.23
N ASP A 85 -0.36 -6.59 6.22
CA ASP A 85 -1.59 -6.72 7.03
C ASP A 85 -1.30 -6.61 8.53
N PHE A 86 -0.24 -7.27 9.00
CA PHE A 86 0.22 -7.16 10.39
C PHE A 86 0.59 -5.72 10.76
N TYR A 87 1.35 -5.03 9.90
CA TYR A 87 1.73 -3.63 10.10
C TYR A 87 0.50 -2.70 10.18
N ILE A 88 -0.46 -2.87 9.26
CA ILE A 88 -1.73 -2.12 9.28
C ILE A 88 -2.47 -2.34 10.61
N GLY A 89 -2.53 -3.58 11.10
CA GLY A 89 -3.14 -3.91 12.38
C GLY A 89 -2.49 -3.18 13.56
N ILE A 90 -1.16 -3.12 13.60
CA ILE A 90 -0.42 -2.36 14.61
C ILE A 90 -0.77 -0.86 14.55
N CYS A 91 -0.77 -0.26 13.36
CA CYS A 91 -1.09 1.16 13.21
C CYS A 91 -2.51 1.49 13.70
N GLN A 92 -3.48 0.60 13.44
CA GLN A 92 -4.85 0.76 13.90
C GLN A 92 -4.96 0.63 15.43
N CYS A 93 -4.29 -0.35 16.02
CA CYS A 93 -4.27 -0.54 17.47
C CYS A 93 -3.69 0.67 18.21
N ILE A 94 -2.54 1.19 17.75
CA ILE A 94 -1.91 2.37 18.36
C ILE A 94 -2.83 3.60 18.27
N CYS A 95 -3.56 3.76 17.16
CA CYS A 95 -4.53 4.83 17.02
C CYS A 95 -5.66 4.74 18.07
N GLN A 96 -6.15 3.53 18.35
CA GLN A 96 -7.18 3.30 19.37
C GLN A 96 -6.68 3.59 20.79
N LEU A 97 -5.42 3.26 21.10
CA LEU A 97 -4.83 3.52 22.42
C LEU A 97 -4.65 5.02 22.70
N LYS A 98 -4.38 5.84 21.68
CA LYS A 98 -4.28 7.30 21.84
C LYS A 98 -5.63 7.97 22.15
N ILE A 99 -6.74 7.35 21.77
CA ILE A 99 -8.10 7.91 21.96
C ILE A 99 -8.65 7.57 23.35
N ARG A 100 -8.07 6.60 24.07
CA ARG A 100 -8.42 6.30 25.46
C ARG A 100 -7.33 6.82 26.40
N PRO A 101 -7.37 8.10 26.83
CA PRO A 101 -6.62 8.47 28.02
C PRO A 101 -7.16 7.62 29.16
N HIS A 102 -6.31 6.78 29.73
CA HIS A 102 -6.64 5.99 30.91
C HIS A 102 -7.10 6.95 32.01
N TYR A 103 -8.31 6.72 32.51
CA TYR A 103 -8.84 7.33 33.72
C TYR A 103 -7.88 7.05 34.89
N ASN A 104 -7.48 8.11 35.58
CA ASN A 104 -7.19 8.13 37.01
C ASN A 104 -8.03 9.25 37.62
#